data_AF-A0A917DIQ9-F1
#
_entry.id   AF-A0A917DIQ9-F1
#
_cell.length_a   1.000
_cell.length_b   1.000
_cell.length_c   1.000
_cell.angle_alpha   90.00
_cell.angle_beta   90.00
_cell.angle_gamma   90.00
#
_symmetry.space_group_name_H-M   'P 1'
#
loop_
_entity.id
_entity.type
_entity.pdbx_description
1 polymer ?
#
loop_
_entity_poly.entity_id
_entity_poly.type
_entity_poly.pdbx_seq_one_letter_code
_entity_poly.pdbx_strand_id
1 'polypeptide(L)'
;MILVNLGLWLLFFPNAPYLITDLIHLGEYERHILWFDTVGFFIAALAGVCTGLYSLQVTHQVLNQFINSVLAWFIIAASIVLSGFGLYLGRFVRFNSWDLFTNPFYLFRKSFQELQNPLAIQTTLVFTLVVAVLYVSMLILIPNRDANLKNAA
;
A
#
# COMPACT_ATOMS: atom_id res chain seq x y z
N MET A 1 -9.49 -9.75 34.57
CA MET A 1 -8.01 -9.73 34.66
C MET A 1 -7.33 -9.41 33.32
N ILE A 2 -7.71 -10.05 32.19
CA ILE A 2 -7.10 -9.78 30.86
C ILE A 2 -7.29 -8.33 30.38
N LEU A 3 -8.46 -7.73 30.58
CA LEU A 3 -8.72 -6.35 30.15
C LEU A 3 -7.86 -5.31 30.90
N VAL A 4 -7.59 -5.56 32.20
CA VAL A 4 -6.77 -4.67 33.03
C VAL A 4 -5.29 -4.75 32.60
N ASN A 5 -4.81 -5.95 32.23
CA ASN A 5 -3.47 -6.12 31.68
C ASN A 5 -3.33 -5.52 30.26
N LEU A 6 -4.34 -5.64 29.40
CA LEU A 6 -4.38 -4.96 28.10
C LEU A 6 -4.40 -3.44 28.27
N GLY A 7 -5.10 -2.93 29.29
CA GLY A 7 -5.13 -1.52 29.63
C GLY A 7 -3.77 -1.00 30.10
N LEU A 8 -3.10 -1.71 31.02
CA LEU A 8 -1.74 -1.34 31.43
C LEU A 8 -0.75 -1.42 30.25
N TRP A 9 -0.85 -2.44 29.41
CA TRP A 9 -0.01 -2.59 28.22
C TRP A 9 -0.22 -1.44 27.21
N LEU A 10 -1.48 -1.04 26.96
CA LEU A 10 -1.81 0.09 26.09
C LEU A 10 -1.30 1.43 26.63
N LEU A 11 -1.07 1.53 27.94
CA LEU A 11 -0.55 2.72 28.62
C LEU A 11 0.99 2.84 28.50
N PHE A 12 1.70 1.70 28.40
CA PHE A 12 3.14 1.66 28.15
C PHE A 12 3.52 1.58 26.66
N PHE A 13 2.63 1.09 25.80
CA PHE A 13 2.84 1.03 24.34
C PHE A 13 3.17 2.39 23.69
N PRO A 14 2.56 3.54 24.06
CA PRO A 14 2.92 4.84 23.49
C PRO A 14 4.16 5.48 24.13
N ASN A 15 4.62 5.00 25.29
CA ASN A 15 5.85 5.49 25.92
C ASN A 15 7.13 4.91 25.28
N ALA A 16 7.06 3.74 24.64
CA ALA A 16 8.19 3.18 23.88
C ALA A 16 8.55 4.00 22.62
N PRO A 17 7.60 4.55 21.84
CA PRO A 17 7.85 5.56 20.82
C PRO A 17 8.41 6.89 21.37
N TYR A 18 8.19 7.23 22.63
CA TYR A 18 8.66 8.50 23.20
C TYR A 18 10.20 8.54 23.36
N LEU A 19 10.83 7.39 23.59
CA LEU A 19 12.30 7.22 23.53
C LEU A 19 12.86 7.58 22.13
N ILE A 20 12.07 7.48 21.06
CA ILE A 20 12.44 7.88 19.69
C ILE A 20 12.55 9.40 19.58
N THR A 21 11.76 10.15 20.36
CA THR A 21 11.75 11.61 20.33
C THR A 21 12.82 12.24 21.22
N ASP A 22 13.28 11.56 22.28
CA ASP A 22 14.38 12.06 23.11
C ASP A 22 15.73 12.05 22.36
N LEU A 23 15.84 11.21 21.32
CA LEU A 23 16.96 11.18 20.37
C LEU A 23 17.04 12.44 19.49
N ILE A 24 16.00 13.27 19.40
CA ILE A 24 16.00 14.52 18.63
C ILE A 24 16.92 15.57 19.26
N HIS A 25 17.19 15.48 20.58
CA HIS A 25 18.16 16.34 21.26
C HIS A 25 19.63 15.95 20.98
N LEU A 26 19.88 14.82 20.32
CA LEU A 26 21.21 14.46 19.80
C LEU A 26 21.48 15.07 18.41
N GLY A 27 20.52 15.81 17.84
CA GLY A 27 20.54 16.39 16.50
C GLY A 27 21.57 17.50 16.23
N GLU A 28 22.59 17.67 17.07
CA GLU A 28 23.68 18.60 16.80
C GLU A 28 24.87 17.97 16.04
N TYR A 29 24.96 16.65 15.85
CA TYR A 29 26.15 16.06 15.21
C TYR A 29 25.90 15.11 14.03
N GLU A 30 26.30 15.64 12.87
CA GLU A 30 26.93 15.00 11.71
C GLU A 30 26.18 14.03 10.77
N ARG A 31 26.42 14.32 9.48
CA ARG A 31 25.89 13.80 8.21
C ARG A 31 26.10 12.30 7.93
N HIS A 32 26.35 11.46 8.94
CA HIS A 32 26.82 10.08 8.74
C HIS A 32 25.71 9.00 8.70
N ILE A 33 24.46 9.31 9.08
CA ILE A 33 23.37 8.32 9.26
C ILE A 33 22.38 8.26 8.07
N LEU A 34 22.53 9.11 7.05
CA LEU A 34 21.61 9.14 5.89
C LEU A 34 21.49 7.80 5.14
N TRP A 35 22.55 6.98 5.13
CA TRP A 35 22.52 5.67 4.47
C TRP A 35 21.64 4.67 5.24
N PHE A 36 21.65 4.72 6.58
CA PHE A 36 20.86 3.83 7.43
C PHE A 36 19.37 4.13 7.28
N ASP A 37 19.00 5.41 7.28
CA ASP A 37 17.62 5.84 7.06
C ASP A 37 17.12 5.46 5.66
N THR A 38 17.96 5.65 4.64
CA THR A 38 17.61 5.30 3.25
C THR A 38 17.39 3.79 3.09
N VAL A 39 18.26 2.96 3.68
CA VAL A 39 18.10 1.50 3.68
C VAL A 39 16.86 1.09 4.47
N GLY A 40 16.59 1.73 5.60
CA GLY A 40 15.39 1.48 6.40
C GLY A 40 14.12 1.77 5.62
N PHE A 41 14.02 2.94 4.98
CA PHE A 41 12.88 3.29 4.13
C PHE A 41 12.75 2.36 2.91
N PHE A 42 13.87 1.93 2.33
CA PHE A 42 13.85 1.00 1.21
C PHE A 42 13.31 -0.38 1.61
N ILE A 43 13.77 -0.93 2.74
CA ILE A 43 13.26 -2.21 3.27
C ILE A 43 11.78 -2.08 3.64
N ALA A 44 11.37 -0.98 4.27
CA ALA A 44 9.97 -0.72 4.58
C ALA A 44 9.11 -0.63 3.32
N ALA A 45 9.59 0.04 2.27
CA ALA A 45 8.92 0.13 0.98
C ALA A 45 8.79 -1.26 0.31
N LEU A 46 9.86 -2.06 0.31
CA LEU A 46 9.82 -3.43 -0.20
C LEU A 46 8.82 -4.30 0.57
N ALA A 47 8.82 -4.22 1.89
CA ALA A 47 7.87 -4.94 2.73
C ALA A 47 6.42 -4.50 2.42
N GLY A 48 6.19 -3.20 2.23
CA GLY A 48 4.90 -2.65 1.81
C GLY A 48 4.43 -3.17 0.45
N VAL A 49 5.33 -3.23 -0.55
CA VAL A 49 5.01 -3.79 -1.87
C VAL A 49 4.68 -5.29 -1.76
N CYS A 50 5.49 -6.07 -1.06
CA CYS A 50 5.25 -7.51 -0.88
C CYS A 50 3.93 -7.80 -0.17
N THR A 51 3.64 -7.09 0.92
CA THR A 51 2.38 -7.23 1.66
C THR A 51 1.18 -6.76 0.85
N GLY A 52 1.33 -5.68 0.06
CA GLY A 52 0.30 -5.20 -0.86
C GLY A 52 -0.04 -6.22 -1.96
N LEU A 53 0.97 -6.82 -2.58
CA LEU A 53 0.77 -7.87 -3.59
C LEU A 53 0.09 -9.11 -3.00
N TYR A 54 0.50 -9.53 -1.79
CA TYR A 54 -0.16 -10.62 -1.08
C TYR A 54 -1.62 -10.32 -0.75
N SER A 55 -1.92 -9.11 -0.27
CA SER A 55 -3.29 -8.67 -0.03
C SER A 55 -4.14 -8.69 -1.31
N LEU A 56 -3.56 -8.31 -2.46
CA LEU A 56 -4.22 -8.36 -3.76
C LEU A 56 -4.53 -9.81 -4.17
N GLN A 57 -3.60 -10.75 -3.93
CA GLN A 57 -3.81 -12.17 -4.19
C GLN A 57 -4.95 -12.75 -3.34
N VAL A 58 -4.95 -12.48 -2.03
CA VAL A 58 -6.02 -12.94 -1.12
C VAL A 58 -7.37 -12.37 -1.57
N THR A 59 -7.42 -11.08 -1.90
CA THR A 59 -8.64 -10.42 -2.38
C THR A 59 -9.15 -11.06 -3.67
N HIS A 60 -8.25 -11.37 -4.61
CA HIS A 60 -8.60 -12.05 -5.85
C HIS A 60 -9.17 -13.46 -5.61
N GLN A 61 -8.57 -14.23 -4.68
CA GLN A 61 -9.10 -15.55 -4.30
C GLN A 61 -10.49 -15.45 -3.70
N VAL A 62 -10.70 -14.49 -2.78
CA VAL A 62 -12.00 -14.24 -2.15
C VAL A 62 -13.04 -13.83 -3.19
N LEU A 63 -12.71 -12.89 -4.10
CA LEU A 63 -13.59 -12.48 -5.19
C LEU A 63 -14.00 -13.67 -6.06
N ASN A 64 -13.07 -14.55 -6.43
CA ASN A 64 -13.38 -15.75 -7.21
C ASN A 64 -14.34 -16.74 -6.49
N GLN A 65 -14.54 -16.62 -5.18
CA GLN A 65 -15.55 -17.42 -4.44
C GLN A 65 -16.95 -16.81 -4.50
N PHE A 66 -17.07 -15.49 -4.65
CA PHE A 66 -18.34 -14.76 -4.62
C PHE A 66 -18.86 -14.34 -6.00
N ILE A 67 -17.97 -14.16 -6.99
CA ILE A 67 -18.30 -13.66 -8.32
C ILE A 67 -17.58 -14.44 -9.44
N ASN A 68 -18.02 -14.22 -10.68
CA ASN A 68 -17.41 -14.80 -11.87
C ASN A 68 -15.94 -14.39 -12.01
N SER A 69 -15.09 -15.33 -12.46
CA SER A 69 -13.64 -15.10 -12.54
C SER A 69 -13.24 -13.95 -13.46
N VAL A 70 -13.96 -13.72 -14.55
CA VAL A 70 -13.73 -12.58 -15.45
C VAL A 70 -13.98 -11.25 -14.73
N LEU A 71 -15.05 -11.17 -13.94
CA LEU A 71 -15.38 -9.97 -13.18
C LEU A 71 -14.39 -9.74 -12.04
N ALA A 72 -13.91 -10.80 -11.39
CA ALA A 72 -12.85 -10.73 -10.38
C ALA A 72 -11.56 -10.16 -10.98
N TRP A 73 -11.13 -10.67 -12.13
CA TRP A 73 -9.98 -10.13 -12.86
C TRP A 73 -10.14 -8.65 -13.23
N PHE A 74 -11.34 -8.26 -13.68
CA PHE A 74 -11.62 -6.85 -13.99
C PHE A 74 -11.48 -5.95 -12.76
N ILE A 75 -12.03 -6.36 -11.60
CA ILE A 75 -11.91 -5.61 -10.34
C ILE A 75 -10.45 -5.49 -9.90
N ILE A 76 -9.66 -6.57 -10.02
CA ILE A 76 -8.24 -6.55 -9.70
C ILE A 76 -7.46 -5.63 -10.65
N ALA A 77 -7.70 -5.71 -11.95
CA ALA A 77 -7.08 -4.83 -12.94
C ALA A 77 -7.41 -3.35 -12.68
N ALA A 78 -8.68 -3.04 -12.40
CA ALA A 78 -9.12 -1.70 -12.04
C ALA A 78 -8.43 -1.21 -10.76
N SER A 79 -8.30 -2.07 -9.74
CA SER A 79 -7.62 -1.74 -8.48
C SER A 79 -6.14 -1.43 -8.70
N ILE A 80 -5.46 -2.14 -9.60
CA ILE A 80 -4.06 -1.88 -9.96
C ILE A 80 -3.95 -0.50 -10.62
N VAL A 81 -4.80 -0.18 -11.60
CA VAL A 81 -4.81 1.15 -12.24
C VAL A 81 -5.07 2.26 -11.23
N LEU A 82 -6.05 2.05 -10.35
CA LEU A 82 -6.43 3.03 -9.34
C LEU A 82 -5.31 3.26 -8.32
N SER A 83 -4.54 2.23 -7.97
CA SER A 83 -3.38 2.36 -7.09
C SER A 83 -2.24 3.16 -7.75
N GLY A 84 -2.01 2.98 -9.06
CA GLY A 84 -1.08 3.81 -9.83
C GLY A 84 -1.48 5.29 -9.82
N PHE A 85 -2.77 5.59 -9.99
CA PHE A 85 -3.28 6.95 -9.92
C PHE A 85 -3.23 7.51 -8.49
N GLY A 86 -3.54 6.70 -7.48
CA GLY A 86 -3.43 7.07 -6.07
C GLY A 86 -2.01 7.46 -5.68
N LEU A 87 -1.00 6.76 -6.20
CA LEU A 87 0.42 7.11 -5.99
C LEU A 87 0.74 8.47 -6.60
N TYR A 88 0.24 8.77 -7.80
CA TYR A 88 0.39 10.10 -8.39
C TYR A 88 -0.23 11.19 -7.50
N LEU A 89 -1.47 10.98 -7.03
CA LEU A 89 -2.14 11.92 -6.14
C LEU A 89 -1.37 12.14 -4.82
N GLY A 90 -0.87 11.06 -4.21
CA GLY A 90 -0.08 11.15 -2.97
C GLY A 90 1.27 11.84 -3.18
N ARG A 91 1.95 11.58 -4.31
CA ARG A 91 3.30 12.10 -4.56
C ARG A 91 3.33 13.54 -5.06
N PHE A 92 2.45 13.89 -5.99
CA PHE A 92 2.48 15.18 -6.68
C PHE A 92 1.43 16.15 -6.13
N VAL A 93 0.22 15.66 -5.88
CA VAL A 93 -0.87 16.49 -5.34
C VAL A 93 -0.81 16.56 -3.81
N ARG A 94 -0.06 15.65 -3.17
CA ARG A 94 0.11 15.51 -1.71
C ARG A 94 -1.19 15.26 -0.96
N PHE A 95 -2.13 14.57 -1.60
CA PHE A 95 -3.33 14.15 -0.92
C PHE A 95 -3.04 13.02 0.08
N ASN A 96 -3.57 13.18 1.28
CA ASN A 96 -3.53 12.16 2.32
C ASN A 96 -4.88 11.46 2.39
N SER A 97 -4.91 10.25 2.96
CA SER A 97 -6.15 9.50 3.16
C SER A 97 -7.19 10.25 4.02
N TRP A 98 -6.75 11.21 4.85
CA TRP A 98 -7.63 12.05 5.66
C TRP A 98 -8.38 13.11 4.85
N ASP A 99 -7.84 13.54 3.70
CA ASP A 99 -8.49 14.56 2.84
C ASP A 99 -9.82 14.07 2.25
N LEU A 100 -10.01 12.75 2.19
CA LEU A 100 -11.27 12.11 1.82
C LEU A 100 -12.39 12.43 2.82
N PHE A 101 -12.05 12.62 4.10
CA PHE A 101 -13.03 12.89 5.17
C PHE A 101 -13.21 14.38 5.44
N THR A 102 -12.16 15.18 5.30
CA THR A 102 -12.24 16.64 5.53
C THR A 102 -12.86 17.38 4.35
N ASN A 103 -12.50 17.05 3.09
CA ASN A 103 -12.98 17.78 1.91
C ASN A 103 -13.14 16.87 0.67
N PRO A 104 -14.10 15.92 0.67
CA PRO A 104 -14.28 14.95 -0.41
C PRO A 104 -14.56 15.62 -1.77
N PHE A 105 -15.39 16.67 -1.80
CA PHE A 105 -15.77 17.34 -3.05
C PHE A 105 -14.58 18.04 -3.74
N TYR A 106 -13.68 18.62 -2.94
CA TYR A 106 -12.45 19.23 -3.46
C TYR A 106 -11.51 18.17 -4.03
N LEU A 107 -11.37 17.04 -3.34
CA LEU A 107 -10.56 15.92 -3.79
C LEU A 107 -11.05 15.39 -5.15
N PHE A 108 -12.34 15.06 -5.28
CA PHE A 108 -12.89 14.54 -6.54
C PHE A 108 -12.74 15.53 -7.70
N ARG A 109 -13.04 16.81 -7.48
CA ARG A 109 -12.92 17.83 -8.53
C ARG A 109 -11.48 17.97 -9.01
N LYS A 110 -10.52 18.02 -8.07
CA LYS A 110 -9.10 18.16 -8.39
C LYS A 110 -8.57 16.90 -9.07
N SER A 111 -8.92 15.71 -8.58
CA SER A 111 -8.57 14.45 -9.23
C SER A 111 -9.03 14.42 -10.68
N PHE A 112 -10.28 14.83 -10.96
CA PHE A 112 -10.82 14.84 -12.33
C PHE A 112 -10.13 15.85 -13.25
N GLN A 113 -9.67 16.98 -12.70
CA GLN A 113 -8.85 17.93 -13.47
C GLN A 113 -7.47 17.36 -13.79
N GLU A 114 -6.85 16.67 -12.84
CA GLU A 114 -5.52 16.05 -13.04
C GLU A 114 -5.55 14.86 -13.99
N LEU A 115 -6.70 14.23 -14.25
CA LEU A 115 -6.82 13.17 -15.26
C LEU A 115 -6.42 13.65 -16.68
N GLN A 116 -6.51 14.95 -16.96
CA GLN A 116 -6.09 15.54 -18.24
C GLN A 116 -4.60 15.89 -18.26
N ASN A 117 -3.91 15.83 -17.12
CA ASN A 117 -2.51 16.18 -17.00
C ASN A 117 -1.64 15.05 -17.59
N PRO A 118 -0.77 15.33 -18.58
CA PRO A 118 0.08 14.30 -19.17
C PRO A 118 1.02 13.64 -18.15
N LEU A 119 1.44 14.37 -17.11
CA LEU A 119 2.25 13.82 -16.03
C LEU A 119 1.48 12.78 -15.21
N ALA A 120 0.20 13.03 -14.95
CA ALA A 120 -0.67 12.10 -14.22
C ALA A 120 -0.85 10.80 -15.01
N ILE A 121 -1.10 10.91 -16.32
CA ILE A 121 -1.28 9.77 -17.21
C ILE A 121 0.01 8.93 -17.27
N GLN A 122 1.15 9.57 -17.53
CA GLN A 122 2.44 8.86 -17.64
C GLN A 122 2.82 8.14 -16.34
N THR A 123 2.73 8.82 -15.21
CA THR A 123 3.07 8.23 -13.91
C THR A 123 2.12 7.09 -13.56
N THR A 124 0.80 7.28 -13.74
CA THR A 124 -0.20 6.24 -13.52
C THR A 124 0.09 5.01 -14.36
N LEU A 125 0.37 5.17 -15.66
CA LEU A 125 0.68 4.06 -16.55
C LEU A 125 1.94 3.30 -16.12
N VAL A 126 3.02 4.02 -15.79
CA VAL A 126 4.28 3.41 -15.35
C VAL A 126 4.08 2.59 -14.07
N PHE A 127 3.45 3.16 -13.04
CA PHE A 127 3.23 2.46 -11.78
C PHE A 127 2.25 1.30 -11.92
N THR A 128 1.18 1.49 -12.71
CA THR A 128 0.24 0.41 -13.05
C THR A 128 0.98 -0.75 -13.70
N LEU A 129 1.84 -0.48 -14.70
CA LEU A 129 2.60 -1.50 -15.39
C LEU A 129 3.55 -2.24 -14.43
N VAL A 130 4.28 -1.51 -13.59
CA VAL A 130 5.19 -2.10 -12.60
C VAL A 130 4.42 -3.03 -11.66
N VAL A 131 3.32 -2.58 -11.07
CA VAL A 131 2.51 -3.39 -10.14
C VAL A 131 1.87 -4.58 -10.87
N ALA A 132 1.39 -4.40 -12.09
CA ALA A 132 0.82 -5.47 -12.89
C ALA A 132 1.85 -6.56 -13.21
N VAL A 133 3.06 -6.18 -13.63
CA VAL A 133 4.16 -7.12 -13.89
C VAL A 133 4.54 -7.87 -12.62
N LEU A 134 4.70 -7.16 -11.50
CA LEU A 134 5.01 -7.78 -10.20
C LEU A 134 3.91 -8.76 -9.79
N TYR A 135 2.64 -8.40 -9.93
CA TYR A 135 1.52 -9.28 -9.61
C TYR A 135 1.48 -10.52 -10.49
N VAL A 136 1.63 -10.38 -11.81
CA VAL A 136 1.69 -11.53 -12.72
C VAL A 136 2.89 -12.43 -12.40
N SER A 137 4.06 -11.84 -12.12
CA SER A 137 5.25 -12.62 -11.72
C SER A 137 5.01 -13.41 -10.43
N MET A 138 4.30 -12.82 -9.47
CA MET A 138 3.92 -13.48 -8.23
C MET A 138 2.98 -14.67 -8.48
N LEU A 139 1.98 -14.51 -9.37
CA LEU A 139 1.06 -15.60 -9.72
C LEU A 139 1.76 -16.77 -10.41
N ILE A 140 2.77 -16.49 -11.23
CA ILE A 140 3.58 -17.52 -11.90
C ILE A 140 4.46 -18.25 -10.88
N LEU A 141 5.13 -17.50 -9.99
CA LEU A 141 6.08 -18.05 -9.02
C LEU A 141 5.40 -18.77 -7.85
N ILE A 142 4.20 -18.32 -7.48
CA ILE A 142 3.40 -18.87 -6.38
C ILE A 142 2.08 -19.40 -6.96
N PRO A 143 2.09 -20.57 -7.64
CA PRO A 143 0.88 -21.16 -8.17
C PRO A 143 -0.13 -21.41 -7.04
N ASN A 144 -1.38 -21.06 -7.30
CA ASN A 144 -2.46 -21.18 -6.32
C ASN A 144 -2.69 -22.67 -5.95
N ARG A 145 -2.25 -23.09 -4.76
CA ARG A 145 -2.29 -24.49 -4.32
C ARG A 145 -3.72 -25.03 -4.20
N ASP A 146 -4.68 -24.15 -3.92
CA ASP A 146 -6.09 -24.50 -3.69
C ASP A 146 -6.85 -24.86 -4.98
N ALA A 147 -6.43 -24.33 -6.13
CA ALA A 147 -7.01 -24.69 -7.43
C ALA A 147 -6.61 -26.11 -7.86
N ASN A 148 -5.39 -26.55 -7.51
CA ASN A 148 -4.92 -27.90 -7.82
C ASN A 148 -5.61 -28.98 -6.99
N LEU A 149 -6.04 -28.68 -5.76
CA LEU A 149 -6.76 -29.64 -4.92
C LEU A 149 -8.20 -29.87 -5.38
N LYS A 150 -8.87 -28.86 -5.94
CA LYS A 150 -10.21 -29.00 -6.53
C LYS A 150 -10.23 -29.71 -7.88
N ASN A 151 -9.13 -29.65 -8.64
CA ASN A 151 -8.99 -30.35 -9.92
C ASN A 151 -8.44 -31.78 -9.78
N ALA A 152 -7.94 -32.13 -8.58
CA ALA A 152 -7.41 -33.46 -8.27
C ALA A 152 -8.37 -34.32 -7.43
N ALA A 153 -9.56 -33.81 -7.12
CA ALA A 153 -10.66 -34.50 -6.44
C ALA A 153 -11.84 -34.65 -7.39
#